data_AF-A0A4X1TZM1-F1
#
_entry.id   AF-A0A4X1TZM1-F1
#
_cell.length_a   1.000
_cell.length_b   1.000
_cell.length_c   1.000
_cell.angle_alpha   90.00
_cell.angle_beta   90.00
_cell.angle_gamma   90.00
#
_symmetry.space_group_name_H-M   'P 1'
#
loop_
_entity.id
_entity.type
_entity.pdbx_description
1 polymer ?
#
loop_
_entity_poly.entity_id
_entity_poly.type
_entity_poly.pdbx_seq_one_letter_code
_entity_poly.pdbx_strand_id
1 'polypeptide(L)'
;MGPARWLALGGLLALAGLLEGRLVRKEEAGFGECNRFFYAGTPPAGLAAAAHVKICQRSEGAERFATLYSTGDRIPVYSAFRAAHPAPLGAEQRWLVEPQVNISG
;
A
#
# COMPACT_ATOMS: atom_id res chain seq x y z
N MET A 1 23.97 30.55 1.71
CA MET A 1 23.14 29.34 1.90
C MET A 1 21.68 29.77 1.84
N GLY A 2 21.07 29.71 0.64
CA GLY A 2 19.84 30.45 0.32
C GLY A 2 18.54 29.75 0.75
N PRO A 3 17.45 30.53 0.92
CA PRO A 3 16.13 30.04 1.35
C PRO A 3 15.47 29.07 0.35
N ALA A 4 15.96 29.02 -0.89
CA ALA A 4 15.46 28.13 -1.93
C ALA A 4 15.57 26.63 -1.58
N ARG A 5 16.57 26.23 -0.77
CA ARG A 5 16.74 24.82 -0.36
C ARG A 5 15.66 24.34 0.62
N TRP A 6 15.08 25.25 1.40
CA TRP A 6 14.05 24.94 2.39
C TRP A 6 12.66 24.73 1.76
N LEU A 7 12.34 25.51 0.73
CA LEU A 7 11.08 25.38 -0.01
C LEU A 7 10.99 24.04 -0.77
N ALA A 8 12.10 23.59 -1.37
CA ALA A 8 12.13 22.31 -2.09
C ALA A 8 11.93 21.09 -1.17
N LEU A 9 12.52 21.13 0.03
CA LEU A 9 12.34 20.08 1.04
C LEU A 9 10.90 20.04 1.57
N GLY A 10 10.29 21.20 1.81
CA GLY A 10 8.89 21.29 2.27
C GLY A 10 7.89 20.73 1.25
N GLY A 11 8.09 20.98 -0.05
CA GLY A 11 7.23 20.45 -1.10
C GLY A 11 7.31 18.92 -1.27
N LEU A 12 8.51 18.35 -1.20
CA LEU A 12 8.73 16.89 -1.27
C LEU A 12 8.09 16.15 -0.09
N LEU A 13 8.17 16.71 1.12
CA LEU A 13 7.52 16.17 2.32
C LEU A 13 5.98 16.19 2.20
N ALA A 14 5.41 17.23 1.62
CA ALA A 14 3.97 17.32 1.40
C ALA A 14 3.45 16.27 0.39
N LEU A 15 4.21 15.98 -0.70
CA LEU A 15 3.81 14.97 -1.69
C LEU A 15 3.80 13.54 -1.11
N ALA A 16 4.74 13.21 -0.22
CA ALA A 16 4.80 11.88 0.38
C ALA A 16 3.58 11.57 1.25
N GLY A 17 2.95 12.59 1.85
CA GLY A 17 1.74 12.45 2.65
C GLY A 17 0.45 12.19 1.85
N LEU A 18 0.47 12.39 0.53
CA LEU A 18 -0.66 12.13 -0.38
C LEU A 18 -0.62 10.72 -1.00
N LEU A 19 0.45 9.95 -0.75
CA LEU A 19 0.57 8.62 -1.32
C LEU A 19 -0.32 7.64 -0.55
N GLU A 20 -1.41 7.19 -1.18
CA GLU A 20 -2.30 6.11 -0.72
C GLU A 20 -1.63 4.72 -0.74
N GLY A 21 -0.31 4.63 -0.94
CA GLY A 21 0.43 3.38 -0.93
C GLY A 21 1.95 3.56 -0.91
N ARG A 22 2.65 2.66 -0.21
CA ARG A 22 4.11 2.60 -0.16
C ARG A 22 4.61 1.40 -0.94
N LEU A 23 5.49 1.62 -1.92
CA LEU A 23 6.25 0.55 -2.55
C LEU A 23 7.23 -0.04 -1.55
N VAL A 24 7.07 -1.32 -1.25
CA VAL A 24 7.94 -2.05 -0.32
C VAL A 24 9.17 -2.50 -1.09
N ARG A 25 10.36 -2.17 -0.57
CA ARG A 25 11.61 -2.52 -1.23
C ARG A 25 11.84 -4.04 -1.24
N LYS A 26 12.70 -4.49 -2.16
CA LYS A 26 12.97 -5.92 -2.34
C LYS A 26 13.67 -6.53 -1.12
N GLU A 27 14.47 -5.74 -0.41
CA GLU A 27 15.25 -6.14 0.76
C GLU A 27 14.39 -6.20 2.03
N GLU A 28 13.24 -5.51 2.05
CA GLU A 28 12.31 -5.56 3.17
C GLU A 28 11.62 -6.94 3.25
N ALA A 29 11.60 -7.53 4.44
CA ALA A 29 10.95 -8.80 4.69
C ALA A 29 9.43 -8.71 4.44
N GLY A 30 8.91 -9.58 3.57
CA GLY A 30 7.49 -9.58 3.22
C GLY A 30 7.03 -8.23 2.69
N PHE A 31 5.96 -7.69 3.26
CA PHE A 31 5.31 -6.42 2.93
C PHE A 31 5.57 -5.32 3.97
N GLY A 32 6.68 -5.40 4.71
CA GLY A 32 7.02 -4.39 5.72
C GLY A 32 5.98 -4.29 6.84
N GLU A 33 5.54 -3.07 7.17
CA GLU A 33 4.49 -2.80 8.16
C GLU A 33 3.12 -3.41 7.83
N CYS A 34 2.89 -3.76 6.56
CA CYS A 34 1.68 -4.45 6.13
C CYS A 34 1.71 -5.96 6.39
N ASN A 35 2.82 -6.52 6.91
CA ASN A 35 2.88 -7.94 7.32
C ASN A 35 1.79 -8.29 8.34
N ARG A 36 1.33 -7.33 9.15
CA ARG A 36 0.26 -7.54 10.15
C ARG A 36 -1.07 -8.03 9.55
N PHE A 37 -1.31 -7.79 8.27
CA PHE A 37 -2.55 -8.20 7.60
C PHE A 37 -2.58 -9.67 7.18
N PHE A 38 -1.42 -10.33 7.18
CA PHE A 38 -1.33 -11.76 6.91
C PHE A 38 -1.61 -12.58 8.18
N TYR A 39 -2.12 -13.79 7.98
CA TYR A 39 -2.23 -14.76 9.05
C TYR A 39 -0.85 -15.03 9.64
N ALA A 40 -0.73 -14.95 10.97
CA ALA A 40 0.54 -15.07 11.69
C ALA A 40 1.67 -14.18 11.14
N GLY A 41 1.35 -13.05 10.50
CA GLY A 41 2.35 -12.15 9.93
C GLY A 41 3.12 -12.70 8.74
N THR A 42 2.70 -13.83 8.16
CA THR A 42 3.48 -14.58 7.17
C THR A 42 2.85 -14.49 5.78
N PRO A 43 3.51 -13.84 4.81
CA PRO A 43 3.04 -13.79 3.44
C PRO A 43 3.08 -15.16 2.74
N PRO A 44 2.17 -15.40 1.76
CA PRO A 44 2.19 -16.63 0.98
C PRO A 44 3.45 -16.76 0.13
N ALA A 45 3.99 -17.97 0.07
CA ALA A 45 5.11 -18.31 -0.81
C ALA A 45 4.65 -18.69 -2.22
N GLY A 46 5.53 -18.58 -3.21
CA GLY A 46 5.31 -19.09 -4.57
C GLY A 46 4.53 -18.17 -5.52
N LEU A 47 4.01 -17.03 -5.05
CA LEU A 47 3.29 -16.06 -5.91
C LEU A 47 4.18 -14.94 -6.48
N ALA A 48 5.42 -14.81 -6.00
CA ALA A 48 6.31 -13.74 -6.42
C ALA A 48 6.93 -14.03 -7.81
N ALA A 49 6.86 -13.06 -8.71
CA ALA A 49 7.48 -13.10 -10.04
C ALA A 49 8.26 -11.81 -10.31
N ALA A 50 9.09 -11.79 -11.35
CA ALA A 50 9.97 -10.65 -11.64
C ALA A 50 9.22 -9.33 -11.89
N ALA A 51 8.03 -9.39 -12.50
CA ALA A 51 7.17 -8.23 -12.74
C ALA A 51 6.24 -7.90 -11.57
N HIS A 52 6.40 -8.55 -10.40
CA HIS A 52 5.57 -8.29 -9.24
C HIS A 52 6.23 -7.27 -8.31
N VAL A 53 5.44 -6.28 -7.88
CA VAL A 53 5.83 -5.31 -6.85
C VAL A 53 4.97 -5.51 -5.61
N LYS A 54 5.58 -5.25 -4.45
CA LYS A 54 4.94 -5.35 -3.14
C LYS A 54 4.49 -3.94 -2.73
N ILE A 55 3.22 -3.78 -2.41
CA ILE A 55 2.64 -2.50 -2.03
C ILE A 55 2.03 -2.63 -0.64
N CYS A 56 2.37 -1.71 0.26
CA CYS A 56 1.65 -1.52 1.51
C CYS A 56 0.66 -0.36 1.32
N GLN A 57 -0.61 -0.70 1.21
CA GLN A 57 -1.67 0.25 0.86
C GLN A 57 -2.09 1.04 2.09
N ARG A 58 -2.21 2.35 1.93
CA ARG A 58 -2.45 3.31 3.00
C ARG A 58 -3.65 4.17 2.66
N SER A 59 -4.42 4.55 3.66
CA SER A 59 -5.47 5.55 3.48
C SER A 59 -5.62 6.36 4.76
N GLU A 60 -5.71 7.67 4.61
CA GLU A 60 -5.68 8.65 5.71
C GLU A 60 -4.41 8.48 6.57
N GLY A 61 -3.27 8.19 5.94
CA GLY A 61 -1.98 8.01 6.61
C GLY A 61 -1.81 6.68 7.35
N ALA A 62 -2.83 5.82 7.38
CA ALA A 62 -2.79 4.52 8.06
C ALA A 62 -2.74 3.35 7.07
N GLU A 63 -1.99 2.30 7.39
CA GLU A 63 -1.99 1.07 6.61
C GLU A 63 -3.35 0.37 6.66
N ARG A 64 -3.81 -0.11 5.50
CA ARG A 64 -5.12 -0.77 5.36
C ARG A 64 -5.00 -2.21 4.91
N PHE A 65 -4.13 -2.52 3.96
CA PHE A 65 -3.94 -3.87 3.42
C PHE A 65 -2.62 -4.00 2.63
N ALA A 66 -2.19 -5.25 2.41
CA ALA A 66 -1.03 -5.58 1.60
C ALA A 66 -1.49 -6.02 0.20
N THR A 67 -0.77 -5.62 -0.85
CA THR A 67 -1.06 -6.03 -2.24
C THR A 67 0.20 -6.45 -2.98
N LEU A 68 0.18 -7.64 -3.56
CA LEU A 68 1.13 -8.09 -4.58
C LEU A 68 0.57 -7.73 -5.95
N TYR A 69 1.24 -6.82 -6.65
CA TYR A 69 0.74 -6.25 -7.90
C TYR A 69 1.62 -6.69 -9.09
N SER A 70 1.00 -7.20 -10.15
CA SER A 70 1.68 -7.46 -11.42
C SER A 70 1.72 -6.18 -12.25
N THR A 71 2.91 -5.64 -12.49
CA THR A 71 3.07 -4.45 -13.36
C THR A 71 2.89 -4.77 -14.84
N GLY A 72 3.15 -6.03 -15.23
CA GLY A 72 2.93 -6.51 -16.60
C GLY A 72 1.45 -6.61 -16.95
N ASP A 73 0.69 -7.29 -16.10
CA ASP A 73 -0.75 -7.54 -16.31
C ASP A 73 -1.62 -6.41 -15.78
N ARG A 74 -1.04 -5.49 -14.99
CA ARG A 74 -1.71 -4.37 -14.33
C ARG A 74 -2.84 -4.79 -13.39
N ILE A 75 -2.67 -5.91 -12.69
CA ILE A 75 -3.65 -6.44 -11.75
C ILE A 75 -3.05 -6.70 -10.35
N PRO A 76 -3.85 -6.59 -9.28
CA PRO A 76 -3.51 -7.18 -8.00
C PRO A 76 -3.61 -8.70 -8.11
N VAL A 77 -2.47 -9.39 -8.04
CA VAL A 77 -2.40 -10.87 -8.05
C VAL A 77 -2.89 -11.44 -6.72
N TYR A 78 -2.62 -10.71 -5.63
CA TYR A 78 -2.99 -11.11 -4.29
C TYR A 78 -3.11 -9.90 -3.37
N SER A 79 -4.14 -9.87 -2.52
CA SER A 79 -4.29 -8.87 -1.45
C SER A 79 -4.57 -9.55 -0.12
N ALA A 80 -4.04 -8.99 0.98
CA ALA A 80 -4.31 -9.44 2.35
C ALA A 80 -4.77 -8.27 3.21
N PHE A 81 -5.89 -8.46 3.90
CA PHE A 81 -6.47 -7.49 4.83
C PHE A 81 -7.09 -8.21 6.03
N ARG A 82 -7.32 -7.47 7.11
CA ARG A 82 -8.11 -7.95 8.25
C ARG A 82 -9.50 -7.36 8.13
N ALA A 83 -10.50 -8.22 7.96
CA ALA A 83 -11.89 -7.79 8.03
C ALA A 83 -12.16 -7.23 9.44
N ALA A 84 -12.77 -6.04 9.49
CA ALA A 84 -13.31 -5.53 10.75
C ALA A 84 -14.41 -6.48 11.26
N HIS A 85 -14.65 -6.46 12.56
CA HIS A 85 -15.84 -7.12 13.09
C HIS A 85 -17.07 -6.56 12.37
N PRO A 86 -18.05 -7.40 12.02
CA PRO A 86 -19.26 -6.93 11.37
C PRO A 86 -19.86 -5.82 12.21
N ALA A 87 -20.04 -4.66 11.58
CA ALA A 87 -20.68 -3.54 12.23
C ALA A 87 -22.12 -3.94 12.62
N PRO A 88 -22.69 -3.35 13.69
CA PRO A 88 -24.09 -3.57 14.04
C PRO A 88 -24.99 -3.36 12.81
N LEU A 89 -26.09 -4.12 12.71
CA LEU A 89 -27.09 -3.92 11.66
C LEU A 89 -27.47 -2.42 11.61
N GLY A 90 -27.16 -1.74 10.50
CA GLY A 90 -27.46 -0.32 10.30
C GLY A 90 -26.24 0.60 10.10
N ALA A 91 -25.01 0.11 10.20
CA ALA A 91 -23.86 0.89 9.75
C ALA A 91 -23.89 1.05 8.22
N GLU A 92 -23.76 2.29 7.75
CA GLU A 92 -23.73 2.60 6.31
C GLU A 92 -22.52 1.90 5.67
N GLN A 93 -22.79 0.97 4.74
CA GLN A 93 -21.76 0.30 3.96
C GLN A 93 -21.31 1.24 2.85
N ARG A 94 -20.37 2.13 3.16
CA ARG A 94 -19.74 2.97 2.14
C ARG A 94 -18.77 2.13 1.32
N TRP A 95 -19.16 1.78 0.11
CA TRP A 95 -18.26 1.13 -0.85
C TRP A 95 -17.10 2.06 -1.18
N LEU A 96 -15.88 1.55 -1.02
CA LEU A 96 -14.65 2.24 -1.42
C LEU A 96 -14.05 1.48 -2.60
N VAL A 97 -13.57 2.23 -3.59
CA VAL A 97 -12.78 1.67 -4.69
C VAL A 97 -11.34 1.61 -4.24
N GLU A 98 -10.67 0.47 -4.49
CA GLU A 98 -9.26 0.33 -4.22
C GLU A 98 -8.46 1.42 -4.97
N PRO A 99 -7.51 2.12 -4.30
CA PRO A 99 -6.69 3.12 -4.97
C PRO A 99 -6.03 2.55 -6.22
N GLN A 100 -6.30 3.19 -7.37
CA GLN A 100 -5.68 2.79 -8.62
C GLN A 100 -4.21 3.18 -8.61
N VAL A 101 -3.32 2.22 -8.81
CA VAL A 101 -1.88 2.49 -8.89
C VAL A 101 -1.57 3.19 -10.21
N ASN A 102 -1.09 4.44 -10.16
CA ASN A 102 -0.64 5.15 -11.35
C ASN A 102 0.77 4.67 -11.72
N ILE A 103 0.88 3.83 -12.75
CA ILE A 103 2.16 3.34 -13.29
C ILE A 103 2.72 4.37 -14.28
N SER A 104 3.09 5.55 -13.78
CA SER A 104 3.92 6.48 -14.55
C SER A 104 5.37 6.07 -14.33
N GLY A 105 5.98 5.50 -15.36
CA GLY A 105 7.38 5.04 -15.38
C GLY A 105 8.40 6.17 -15.40
#